data_AF-A0A2M8ND64-F1
#
_entry.id   AF-A0A2M8ND64-F1
#
_cell.length_a   1.000
_cell.length_b   1.000
_cell.length_c   1.000
_cell.angle_alpha   90.00
_cell.angle_beta   90.00
_cell.angle_gamma   90.00
#
_symmetry.space_group_name_H-M   'P 1'
#
loop_
_entity.id
_entity.type
_entity.pdbx_description
1 polymer ?
#
loop_
_entity_poly.entity_id
_entity_poly.type
_entity_poly.pdbx_seq_one_letter_code
_entity_poly.pdbx_strand_id
1 'polypeptide(L)'
;MYRPFSKRHLLFYPQILERTYQFTRIFPTPETEAENCVICVPGLGGRANWSTFITDVIPNLALTSLDSFQCFPFYTYDEDGNNRKENITDWALSQFREEYEDESISKWDVFYYVYGMLHHPAYREKFADNLKRELPRIPFAADFWAVSKIGSALADLHLNYETGERYKLEWVTKKDTPVDFRVEKMRKRGNSIEYNHTLTLKGIPAEAWEYKLGNRSALDWLIDQYRVKTHKRSGIVSDPNTYSDDPRYIVELIERVTHLSVETMKLVNQLESITW
;
A
#
# COMPACT_ATOMS: atom_id res chain seq x y z
N MET A 1 1.62 -0.52 9.20
CA MET A 1 0.83 -1.29 8.22
C MET A 1 0.98 -2.79 8.47
N TYR A 2 -0.06 -3.50 8.95
CA TYR A 2 0.08 -4.95 9.23
C TYR A 2 0.00 -5.79 7.95
N ARG A 3 -0.96 -5.47 7.08
CA ARG A 3 -1.16 -6.00 5.73
C ARG A 3 -1.70 -4.85 4.86
N PRO A 4 -1.68 -4.93 3.52
CA PRO A 4 -2.22 -3.87 2.68
C PRO A 4 -3.60 -3.38 3.13
N PHE A 5 -3.73 -2.06 3.29
CA PHE A 5 -4.95 -1.38 3.70
C PHE A 5 -5.53 -1.84 5.06
N SER A 6 -4.68 -2.44 5.90
CA SER A 6 -5.02 -2.89 7.25
C SER A 6 -3.96 -2.40 8.24
N LYS A 7 -4.18 -1.19 8.75
CA LYS A 7 -3.44 -0.65 9.89
C LYS A 7 -3.84 -1.38 11.18
N ARG A 8 -2.88 -1.47 12.10
CA ARG A 8 -3.04 -2.03 13.45
C ARG A 8 -2.09 -1.28 14.37
N HIS A 9 -2.45 -1.15 15.64
CA HIS A 9 -1.53 -0.66 16.66
C HIS A 9 -0.41 -1.67 16.88
N LEU A 10 0.82 -1.17 16.91
CA LEU A 10 2.03 -1.94 17.16
C LEU A 10 2.67 -1.43 18.45
N LEU A 11 2.89 -2.31 19.41
CA LEU A 11 3.74 -2.01 20.56
C LEU A 11 5.20 -2.09 20.10
N PHE A 12 5.74 -0.97 19.61
CA PHE A 12 7.11 -0.91 19.09
C PHE A 12 8.10 -0.67 20.24
N TYR A 13 8.53 -1.76 20.87
CA TYR A 13 9.52 -1.72 21.95
C TYR A 13 10.70 -2.63 21.60
N PRO A 14 11.89 -2.08 21.25
CA PRO A 14 13.01 -2.86 20.71
C PRO A 14 13.43 -4.08 21.55
N GLN A 15 13.20 -4.05 22.86
CA GLN A 15 13.56 -5.10 23.81
C GLN A 15 12.66 -6.34 23.72
N ILE A 16 11.45 -6.22 23.14
CA ILE A 16 10.52 -7.34 22.94
C ILE A 16 10.32 -7.68 21.45
N LEU A 17 10.90 -6.88 20.56
CA LEU A 17 10.85 -7.12 19.12
C LEU A 17 12.10 -7.90 18.70
N GLU A 18 11.91 -9.02 18.01
CA GLU A 18 13.02 -9.82 17.51
C GLU A 18 13.92 -9.00 16.58
N ARG A 19 13.34 -8.23 15.66
CA ARG A 19 14.07 -7.34 14.75
C ARG A 19 13.27 -6.06 14.49
N THR A 20 13.90 -4.92 14.78
CA THR A 20 13.41 -3.58 14.42
C THR A 20 13.99 -3.07 13.09
N TYR A 21 15.06 -3.70 12.61
CA TYR A 21 15.85 -3.23 11.47
C TYR A 21 16.20 -1.74 11.61
N GLN A 22 15.97 -0.95 10.57
CA GLN A 22 16.28 0.48 10.56
C GLN A 22 15.07 1.34 10.95
N PHE A 23 13.97 0.76 11.44
CA PHE A 23 12.76 1.55 11.72
C PHE A 23 12.91 2.54 12.87
N THR A 24 13.88 2.36 13.79
CA THR A 24 14.27 3.38 14.78
C THR A 24 14.94 4.61 14.16
N ARG A 25 15.28 4.57 12.86
CA ARG A 25 15.91 5.67 12.10
C ARG A 25 15.07 6.10 10.90
N ILE A 26 13.92 5.45 10.68
CA ILE A 26 12.97 5.78 9.61
C ILE A 26 11.73 6.45 10.20
N PHE A 27 11.24 5.90 11.32
CA PHE A 27 10.10 6.40 12.08
C PHE A 27 10.48 6.42 13.59
N PRO A 28 11.47 7.23 14.01
CA PRO A 28 11.90 7.31 15.41
C PRO A 28 10.83 7.87 16.37
N THR A 29 10.05 8.85 15.91
CA THR A 29 9.06 9.55 16.75
C THR A 29 7.73 9.75 16.00
N PRO A 30 6.61 9.95 16.72
CA PRO A 30 5.31 10.23 16.09
C PRO A 30 5.32 11.44 15.14
N GLU A 31 6.16 12.45 15.39
CA GLU A 31 6.29 13.62 14.53
C GLU A 31 6.92 13.24 13.18
N THR A 32 7.95 12.39 13.19
CA THR A 32 8.60 11.91 11.95
C THR A 32 7.71 10.98 11.13
N GLU A 33 6.76 10.29 11.75
CA GLU A 33 5.74 9.48 11.06
C GLU A 33 4.82 10.35 10.18
N ALA A 34 4.60 11.62 10.55
CA ALA A 34 3.72 12.52 9.79
C ALA A 34 4.36 13.08 8.51
N GLU A 35 5.67 12.96 8.34
CA GLU A 35 6.42 13.57 7.22
C GLU A 35 7.18 12.58 6.34
N ASN A 36 7.35 11.32 6.78
CA ASN A 36 8.10 10.32 6.05
C ASN A 36 7.18 9.26 5.42
N CYS A 37 7.64 8.67 4.33
CA CYS A 37 6.99 7.53 3.70
C CYS A 37 8.04 6.55 3.15
N VAL A 38 7.63 5.29 3.01
CA VAL A 38 8.48 4.19 2.56
C VAL A 38 7.84 3.46 1.39
N ILE A 39 8.61 3.26 0.31
CA ILE A 39 8.25 2.34 -0.75
C ILE A 39 8.67 0.94 -0.33
N CYS A 40 7.72 0.01 -0.30
CA CYS A 40 7.91 -1.38 0.09
C CYS A 40 7.85 -2.27 -1.16
N VAL A 41 8.85 -3.13 -1.33
CA VAL A 41 8.90 -4.14 -2.39
C VAL A 41 9.18 -5.52 -1.79
N PRO A 42 8.85 -6.62 -2.49
CA PRO A 42 9.13 -7.96 -1.99
C PRO A 42 10.65 -8.15 -1.88
N GLY A 43 11.08 -8.79 -0.81
CA GLY A 43 12.46 -9.21 -0.64
C GLY A 43 12.83 -10.35 -1.59
N LEU A 44 14.13 -10.63 -1.66
CA LEU A 44 14.68 -11.63 -2.58
C LEU A 44 14.12 -13.03 -2.29
N GLY A 45 13.83 -13.78 -3.35
CA GLY A 45 13.31 -15.15 -3.24
C GLY A 45 11.84 -15.25 -2.83
N GLY A 46 11.11 -14.13 -2.83
CA GLY A 46 9.68 -14.10 -2.55
C GLY A 46 8.86 -15.01 -3.48
N ARG A 47 7.87 -15.70 -2.93
CA ARG A 47 6.98 -16.62 -3.65
C ARG A 47 5.71 -15.95 -4.16
N ALA A 48 5.35 -14.80 -3.58
CA ALA A 48 4.22 -14.03 -4.04
C ALA A 48 4.53 -13.30 -5.35
N ASN A 49 3.49 -13.03 -6.13
CA ASN A 49 3.61 -12.20 -7.32
C ASN A 49 4.15 -10.80 -6.94
N TRP A 50 4.81 -10.17 -7.92
CA TRP A 50 5.34 -8.83 -7.75
C TRP A 50 4.24 -7.85 -7.29
N SER A 51 4.58 -7.01 -6.32
CA SER A 51 3.75 -5.89 -5.88
C SER A 51 4.63 -4.85 -5.21
N THR A 52 4.26 -3.58 -5.30
CA THR A 52 4.91 -2.50 -4.56
C THR A 52 3.83 -1.73 -3.80
N PHE A 53 4.17 -1.21 -2.64
CA PHE A 53 3.24 -0.54 -1.76
C PHE A 53 3.95 0.60 -1.03
N ILE A 54 3.36 1.80 -1.02
CA ILE A 54 3.90 2.91 -0.25
C ILE A 54 3.11 3.06 1.05
N THR A 55 3.78 3.42 2.15
CA THR A 55 3.11 3.68 3.43
C THR A 55 3.86 4.72 4.24
N ASP A 56 3.11 5.45 5.04
CA ASP A 56 3.49 6.45 6.05
C ASP A 56 3.67 5.85 7.47
N VAL A 57 3.48 4.53 7.64
CA VAL A 57 3.57 3.86 8.94
C VAL A 57 4.45 2.62 8.85
N ILE A 58 5.01 2.17 9.97
CA ILE A 58 5.88 0.98 10.04
C ILE A 58 5.20 -0.25 9.38
N PRO A 59 5.67 -0.76 8.23
CA PRO A 59 5.14 -1.95 7.60
C PRO A 59 5.60 -3.22 8.33
N ASN A 60 4.73 -4.21 8.40
CA ASN A 60 5.10 -5.54 8.85
C ASN A 60 6.06 -6.18 7.83
N LEU A 61 7.07 -6.91 8.32
CA LEU A 61 8.04 -7.62 7.47
C LEU A 61 7.36 -8.50 6.41
N ALA A 62 6.27 -9.17 6.80
CA ALA A 62 5.52 -10.10 5.97
C ALA A 62 4.28 -9.41 5.35
N LEU A 63 4.49 -8.32 4.61
CA LEU A 63 3.41 -7.40 4.22
C LEU A 63 2.35 -8.06 3.33
N THR A 64 2.72 -8.71 2.22
CA THR A 64 1.75 -9.35 1.30
C THR A 64 1.82 -10.88 1.29
N SER A 65 2.84 -11.47 1.90
CA SER A 65 3.00 -12.93 2.00
C SER A 65 3.76 -13.28 3.27
N LEU A 66 4.19 -14.54 3.42
CA LEU A 66 5.12 -14.94 4.48
C LEU A 66 6.56 -14.49 4.20
N ASP A 67 6.82 -13.97 3.01
CA ASP A 67 8.14 -13.54 2.58
C ASP A 67 8.37 -12.09 3.02
N SER A 68 9.64 -11.76 3.28
CA SER A 68 10.05 -10.44 3.75
C SER A 68 9.83 -9.36 2.70
N PHE A 69 9.64 -8.12 3.15
CA PHE A 69 9.64 -6.92 2.32
C PHE A 69 10.86 -6.04 2.63
N GLN A 70 11.42 -5.43 1.58
CA GLN A 70 12.42 -4.39 1.68
C GLN A 70 11.73 -3.02 1.60
N CYS A 71 12.16 -2.09 2.45
CA CYS A 71 11.59 -0.74 2.52
C CYS A 71 12.65 0.29 2.12
N PHE A 72 12.24 1.26 1.31
CA PHE A 72 13.05 2.38 0.83
C PHE A 72 12.39 3.68 1.29
N PRO A 73 12.89 4.32 2.36
CA PRO A 73 12.32 5.56 2.87
C PRO A 73 12.74 6.76 2.04
N PHE A 74 11.92 7.82 2.03
CA PHE A 74 12.36 9.11 1.54
C PHE A 74 13.36 9.77 2.51
N TYR A 75 13.05 9.78 3.81
CA TYR A 75 13.92 10.34 4.85
C TYR A 75 14.52 9.27 5.78
N THR A 76 15.71 9.56 6.30
CA THR A 76 16.27 8.92 7.51
C THR A 76 16.60 9.97 8.57
N TYR A 77 16.64 9.53 9.82
CA TYR A 77 16.83 10.35 11.01
C TYR A 77 17.86 9.70 11.94
N ASP A 78 18.30 10.46 12.93
CA ASP A 78 18.87 9.89 14.15
C ASP A 78 17.74 9.36 15.06
N GLU A 79 18.09 8.54 16.05
CA GLU A 79 17.10 7.83 16.87
C GLU A 79 16.25 8.77 17.75
N ASP A 80 16.69 10.01 17.96
CA ASP A 80 15.95 11.06 18.66
C ASP A 80 15.01 11.86 17.74
N GLY A 81 14.94 11.51 16.45
CA GLY A 81 14.14 12.21 15.43
C GLY A 81 14.84 13.42 14.80
N ASN A 82 16.06 13.75 15.23
CA ASN A 82 16.81 14.86 14.65
C ASN A 82 17.59 14.44 13.38
N ASN A 83 18.29 15.41 12.80
CA ASN A 83 19.22 15.21 11.68
C ASN A 83 18.56 14.50 10.48
N ARG A 84 17.36 14.95 10.10
CA ARG A 84 16.64 14.49 8.92
C ARG A 84 17.51 14.59 7.67
N LYS A 85 17.60 13.49 6.92
CA LYS A 85 18.37 13.35 5.68
C LYS A 85 17.51 12.74 4.59
N GLU A 86 17.55 13.33 3.40
CA GLU A 86 16.95 12.75 2.20
C GLU A 86 17.79 11.56 1.71
N ASN A 87 17.15 10.44 1.40
CA ASN A 87 17.84 9.23 0.94
C ASN A 87 18.08 9.18 -0.56
N ILE A 88 17.42 10.04 -1.34
CA ILE A 88 17.84 10.31 -2.71
C ILE A 88 19.12 11.14 -2.63
N THR A 89 20.23 10.55 -3.07
CA THR A 89 21.54 11.21 -3.03
C THR A 89 21.62 12.32 -4.06
N ASP A 90 22.46 13.32 -3.80
CA ASP A 90 22.70 14.40 -4.77
C ASP A 90 23.29 13.85 -6.07
N TRP A 91 24.12 12.80 -5.98
CA TRP A 91 24.60 12.08 -7.17
C TRP A 91 23.44 11.50 -8.00
N ALA A 92 22.50 10.79 -7.37
CA ALA A 92 21.37 10.23 -8.11
C ALA A 92 20.53 11.34 -8.74
N LEU A 93 20.27 12.42 -8.02
CA LEU A 93 19.56 13.58 -8.56
C LEU A 93 20.26 14.16 -9.79
N SER A 94 21.58 14.34 -9.74
CA SER A 94 22.36 14.83 -10.89
C SER A 94 22.23 13.92 -12.10
N GLN A 95 22.23 12.60 -11.94
CA GLN A 95 22.05 11.68 -13.07
C GLN A 95 20.69 11.85 -13.76
N PHE A 96 19.62 12.06 -12.99
CA PHE A 96 18.30 12.35 -13.58
C PHE A 96 18.28 13.70 -14.31
N ARG A 97 18.85 14.75 -13.72
CA ARG A 97 18.88 16.08 -14.33
C ARG A 97 19.72 16.13 -15.60
N GLU A 98 20.83 15.41 -15.62
CA GLU A 98 21.71 15.27 -16.79
C GLU A 98 21.01 14.49 -17.92
N GLU A 99 20.39 13.34 -17.61
CA GLU A 99 19.69 12.52 -18.61
C GLU A 99 18.50 13.26 -19.26
N TYR A 100 17.73 13.99 -18.45
CA TYR A 100 16.52 14.68 -18.92
C TYR A 100 16.74 16.15 -19.29
N GLU A 101 17.97 16.65 -19.17
CA GLU A 101 18.35 18.05 -19.37
C GLU A 101 17.43 19.05 -18.60
N ASP A 102 17.03 18.68 -17.38
CA ASP A 102 16.03 19.43 -16.59
C ASP A 102 16.45 19.60 -15.12
N GLU A 103 16.96 20.79 -14.79
CA GLU A 103 17.37 21.17 -13.43
C GLU A 103 16.21 21.33 -12.45
N SER A 104 14.95 21.40 -12.92
CA SER A 104 13.78 21.55 -12.05
C SER A 104 13.40 20.25 -11.34
N ILE A 105 13.91 19.10 -11.80
CA ILE A 105 13.69 17.80 -11.16
C ILE A 105 14.17 17.85 -9.71
N SER A 106 13.27 17.52 -8.78
CA SER A 106 13.57 17.40 -7.35
C SER A 106 13.74 15.93 -6.92
N LYS A 107 14.24 15.74 -5.70
CA LYS A 107 14.36 14.39 -5.12
C LYS A 107 13.01 13.71 -4.92
N TRP A 108 11.96 14.47 -4.62
CA TRP A 108 10.60 13.94 -4.55
C TRP A 108 10.12 13.45 -5.90
N ASP A 109 10.41 14.18 -6.98
CA ASP A 109 10.07 13.74 -8.33
C ASP A 109 10.78 12.43 -8.68
N VAL A 110 12.06 12.28 -8.31
CA VAL A 110 12.79 11.02 -8.49
C VAL A 110 12.16 9.89 -7.68
N PHE A 111 11.77 10.15 -6.43
CA PHE A 111 11.14 9.14 -5.57
C PHE A 111 9.78 8.66 -6.14
N TYR A 112 8.97 9.58 -6.64
CA TYR A 112 7.71 9.26 -7.30
C TYR A 112 7.91 8.59 -8.65
N TYR A 113 8.90 9.02 -9.43
CA TYR A 113 9.31 8.35 -10.65
C TYR A 113 9.66 6.87 -10.40
N VAL A 114 10.43 6.58 -9.34
CA VAL A 114 10.72 5.19 -8.92
C VAL A 114 9.42 4.45 -8.62
N TYR A 115 8.50 5.05 -7.86
CA TYR A 115 7.22 4.42 -7.56
C TYR A 115 6.38 4.13 -8.81
N GLY A 116 6.38 5.04 -9.78
CA GLY A 116 5.75 4.88 -11.09
C GLY A 116 6.37 3.74 -11.90
N MET A 117 7.70 3.69 -12.01
CA MET A 117 8.40 2.59 -12.71
C MET A 117 8.14 1.23 -12.08
N LEU A 118 8.10 1.16 -10.74
CA LEU A 118 7.73 -0.06 -10.03
C LEU A 118 6.26 -0.46 -10.26
N HIS A 119 5.42 0.43 -10.79
CA HIS A 119 4.06 0.19 -11.26
C HIS A 119 3.91 -0.17 -12.73
N HIS A 120 4.91 0.16 -13.55
CA HIS A 120 4.85 -0.01 -14.98
C HIS A 120 4.70 -1.50 -15.40
N PRO A 121 3.65 -1.90 -16.13
CA PRO A 121 3.39 -3.29 -16.49
C PRO A 121 4.54 -3.92 -17.30
N ALA A 122 4.97 -3.27 -18.39
CA ALA A 122 6.07 -3.74 -19.22
C ALA A 122 7.38 -3.91 -18.44
N TYR A 123 7.69 -3.01 -17.48
CA TYR A 123 8.87 -3.15 -16.61
C TYR A 123 8.79 -4.40 -15.75
N ARG A 124 7.64 -4.61 -15.11
CA ARG A 124 7.39 -5.80 -14.26
C ARG A 124 7.47 -7.09 -15.05
N GLU A 125 6.98 -7.10 -16.29
CA GLU A 125 7.02 -8.26 -17.17
C GLU A 125 8.45 -8.54 -17.66
N LYS A 126 9.12 -7.53 -18.23
CA LYS A 126 10.47 -7.65 -18.79
C LYS A 126 11.50 -8.09 -17.76
N PHE A 127 11.36 -7.65 -16.50
CA PHE A 127 12.28 -7.98 -15.41
C PHE A 127 11.70 -8.94 -14.37
N ALA A 128 10.64 -9.68 -14.68
CA ALA A 128 9.95 -10.55 -13.72
C ALA A 128 10.88 -11.52 -12.98
N ASP A 129 11.87 -12.08 -13.67
CA ASP A 129 12.85 -13.01 -13.08
C ASP A 129 13.94 -12.28 -12.28
N ASN A 130 14.39 -11.10 -12.72
CA ASN A 130 15.34 -10.27 -11.99
C ASN A 130 14.74 -9.78 -10.67
N LEU A 131 13.50 -9.30 -10.70
CA LEU A 131 12.78 -8.79 -9.53
C LEU A 131 12.54 -9.85 -8.44
N LYS A 132 12.68 -11.14 -8.76
CA LYS A 132 12.66 -12.23 -7.77
C LYS A 132 14.03 -12.50 -7.14
N ARG A 133 15.13 -12.13 -7.81
CA ARG A 133 16.50 -12.55 -7.45
C ARG A 133 17.37 -11.39 -6.97
N GLU A 134 17.05 -10.18 -7.39
CA GLU A 134 17.78 -8.95 -7.08
C GLU A 134 16.81 -7.81 -6.72
N LEU A 135 17.33 -6.77 -6.06
CA LEU A 135 16.57 -5.55 -5.82
C LEU A 135 16.29 -4.83 -7.14
N PRO A 136 15.18 -4.09 -7.26
CA PRO A 136 14.83 -3.38 -8.48
C PRO A 136 15.90 -2.38 -8.89
N ARG A 137 16.25 -2.42 -10.18
CA ARG A 137 17.04 -1.36 -10.83
C ARG A 137 16.09 -0.58 -11.73
N ILE A 138 16.13 0.74 -11.61
CA ILE A 138 15.16 1.62 -12.24
C ILE A 138 15.79 2.23 -13.50
N PRO A 139 15.26 1.95 -14.71
CA PRO A 139 15.74 2.55 -15.94
C PRO A 139 15.18 3.97 -16.10
N PHE A 140 15.76 4.72 -17.05
CA PHE A 140 15.21 5.98 -17.53
C PHE A 140 14.13 5.73 -18.58
N ALA A 141 12.95 6.27 -18.35
CA ALA A 141 11.83 6.26 -19.29
C ALA A 141 11.98 7.42 -20.26
N ALA A 142 11.33 7.33 -21.42
CA ALA A 142 11.36 8.38 -22.43
C ALA A 142 10.73 9.70 -21.95
N ASP A 143 9.78 9.64 -21.01
CA ASP A 143 9.15 10.82 -20.41
C ASP A 143 9.19 10.72 -18.88
N PHE A 144 10.17 11.40 -18.27
CA PHE A 144 10.33 11.47 -16.82
C PHE A 144 9.07 11.99 -16.13
N TRP A 145 8.54 13.11 -16.62
CA TRP A 145 7.47 13.84 -15.94
C TRP A 145 6.15 13.08 -16.01
N ALA A 146 5.88 12.37 -17.11
CA ALA A 146 4.70 11.51 -17.19
C ALA A 146 4.76 10.39 -16.14
N VAL A 147 5.89 9.68 -16.03
CA VAL A 147 6.06 8.60 -15.03
C VAL A 147 6.06 9.15 -13.61
N SER A 148 6.77 10.26 -13.36
CA SER A 148 6.84 10.90 -12.04
C SER A 148 5.46 11.37 -11.57
N LYS A 149 4.69 12.05 -12.42
CA LYS A 149 3.33 12.52 -12.08
C LYS A 149 2.37 11.37 -11.81
N ILE A 150 2.42 10.31 -12.61
CA ILE A 150 1.60 9.11 -12.36
C ILE A 150 2.04 8.44 -11.04
N GLY A 151 3.35 8.32 -10.80
CA GLY A 151 3.89 7.80 -9.54
C GLY A 151 3.47 8.62 -8.32
N SER A 152 3.43 9.95 -8.45
CA SER A 152 2.96 10.86 -7.41
C SER A 152 1.46 10.68 -7.15
N ALA A 153 0.65 10.56 -8.20
CA ALA A 153 -0.79 10.31 -8.07
C ALA A 153 -1.09 8.95 -7.42
N LEU A 154 -0.33 7.90 -7.81
CA LEU A 154 -0.41 6.59 -7.16
C LEU A 154 -0.01 6.66 -5.68
N ALA A 155 1.04 7.42 -5.36
CA ALA A 155 1.50 7.57 -3.99
C ALA A 155 0.47 8.28 -3.12
N ASP A 156 -0.08 9.39 -3.59
CA ASP A 156 -1.14 10.14 -2.90
C ASP A 156 -2.36 9.25 -2.62
N LEU A 157 -2.83 8.54 -3.65
CA LEU A 157 -3.97 7.63 -3.54
C LEU A 157 -3.74 6.53 -2.51
N HIS A 158 -2.55 5.93 -2.50
CA HIS A 158 -2.22 4.81 -1.61
C HIS A 158 -1.92 5.24 -0.17
N LEU A 159 -1.36 6.43 0.04
CA LEU A 159 -1.13 6.99 1.39
C LEU A 159 -2.46 7.45 2.01
N ASN A 160 -3.33 8.07 1.22
CA ASN A 160 -4.59 8.65 1.68
C ASN A 160 -5.81 7.71 1.54
N TYR A 161 -5.58 6.38 1.49
CA TYR A 161 -6.67 5.41 1.25
C TYR A 161 -7.81 5.45 2.29
N GLU A 162 -7.54 5.87 3.52
CA GLU A 162 -8.55 5.97 4.60
C GLU A 162 -9.37 7.26 4.53
N THR A 163 -8.89 8.28 3.81
CA THR A 163 -9.48 9.63 3.72
C THR A 163 -9.92 10.02 2.31
N GLY A 164 -9.49 9.27 1.29
CA GLY A 164 -9.80 9.50 -0.12
C GLY A 164 -11.26 9.29 -0.51
N GLU A 165 -11.53 9.47 -1.81
CA GLU A 165 -12.87 9.39 -2.38
C GLU A 165 -13.50 8.00 -2.22
N ARG A 166 -14.84 7.98 -2.14
CA ARG A 166 -15.63 6.76 -2.00
C ARG A 166 -16.25 6.38 -3.32
N TYR A 167 -16.12 5.09 -3.69
CA TYR A 167 -16.95 4.52 -4.74
C TYR A 167 -18.32 4.19 -4.16
N LYS A 168 -19.38 4.82 -4.68
CA LYS A 168 -20.73 4.62 -4.16
C LYS A 168 -21.23 3.20 -4.47
N LEU A 169 -21.23 2.33 -3.47
CA LEU A 169 -21.73 0.97 -3.59
C LEU A 169 -23.23 0.88 -3.27
N GLU A 170 -23.89 -0.13 -3.82
CA GLU A 170 -25.28 -0.43 -3.49
C GLU A 170 -25.32 -1.29 -2.21
N TRP A 171 -25.96 -0.78 -1.17
CA TRP A 171 -26.14 -1.49 0.10
C TRP A 171 -27.46 -2.26 0.08
N VAL A 172 -27.37 -3.58 -0.10
CA VAL A 172 -28.53 -4.47 -0.11
C VAL A 172 -28.70 -5.09 1.26
N THR A 173 -29.82 -4.77 1.90
CA THR A 173 -30.18 -5.30 3.22
C THR A 173 -31.14 -6.46 3.11
N LYS A 174 -31.15 -7.35 4.11
CA LYS A 174 -32.23 -8.32 4.24
C LYS A 174 -33.52 -7.61 4.64
N LYS A 175 -34.64 -8.07 4.08
CA LYS A 175 -35.97 -7.52 4.34
C LYS A 175 -36.24 -7.46 5.85
N ASP A 176 -36.80 -6.35 6.30
CA ASP A 176 -37.21 -6.10 7.70
C ASP A 176 -36.07 -6.22 8.73
N THR A 177 -34.81 -6.11 8.30
CA THR A 177 -33.63 -6.16 9.18
C THR A 177 -32.88 -4.83 9.16
N PRO A 178 -32.67 -4.16 10.31
CA PRO A 178 -31.79 -2.99 10.38
C PRO A 178 -30.37 -3.30 9.91
N VAL A 179 -29.68 -2.31 9.34
CA VAL A 179 -28.26 -2.45 8.96
C VAL A 179 -27.43 -2.58 10.24
N ASP A 180 -26.70 -3.68 10.35
CA ASP A 180 -25.62 -3.85 11.31
C ASP A 180 -24.29 -3.57 10.60
N PHE A 181 -23.47 -2.68 11.16
CA PHE A 181 -22.13 -2.40 10.63
C PHE A 181 -21.02 -3.20 11.33
N ARG A 182 -21.36 -4.11 12.23
CA ARG A 182 -20.38 -5.01 12.82
C ARG A 182 -19.94 -6.08 11.82
N VAL A 183 -18.63 -6.24 11.67
CA VAL A 183 -18.04 -7.32 10.88
C VAL A 183 -17.71 -8.51 11.77
N GLU A 184 -18.20 -9.69 11.40
CA GLU A 184 -17.68 -10.96 11.92
C GLU A 184 -16.67 -11.57 10.96
N LYS A 185 -17.10 -11.82 9.71
CA LYS A 185 -16.28 -12.38 8.64
C LYS A 185 -16.93 -12.11 7.29
N MET A 186 -16.34 -11.21 6.52
CA MET A 186 -16.79 -10.92 5.16
C MET A 186 -16.53 -12.07 4.19
N ARG A 187 -17.30 -12.12 3.09
CA ARG A 187 -17.12 -13.11 2.02
C ARG A 187 -17.33 -12.47 0.64
N LYS A 188 -16.45 -12.80 -0.30
CA LYS A 188 -16.65 -12.45 -1.71
C LYS A 188 -17.76 -13.31 -2.34
N ARG A 189 -18.65 -12.67 -3.10
CA ARG A 189 -19.75 -13.29 -3.87
C ARG A 189 -19.78 -12.67 -5.27
N GLY A 190 -19.10 -13.28 -6.24
CA GLY A 190 -18.88 -12.65 -7.55
C GLY A 190 -18.15 -11.31 -7.38
N ASN A 191 -18.74 -10.23 -7.90
CA ASN A 191 -18.27 -8.85 -7.74
C ASN A 191 -19.00 -8.12 -6.61
N SER A 192 -19.30 -8.82 -5.52
CA SER A 192 -19.99 -8.26 -4.35
C SER A 192 -19.34 -8.79 -3.08
N ILE A 193 -19.53 -8.06 -1.99
CA ILE A 193 -19.02 -8.45 -0.68
C ILE A 193 -20.24 -8.66 0.24
N GLU A 194 -20.44 -9.91 0.64
CA GLU A 194 -21.30 -10.24 1.77
C GLU A 194 -20.58 -9.75 3.03
N TYR A 195 -21.03 -8.60 3.55
CA TYR A 195 -20.36 -7.89 4.64
C TYR A 195 -20.63 -8.59 5.98
N ASN A 196 -21.90 -8.87 6.25
CA ASN A 196 -22.36 -9.70 7.37
C ASN A 196 -23.73 -10.32 7.04
N HIS A 197 -24.43 -10.82 8.06
CA HIS A 197 -25.72 -11.47 7.89
C HIS A 197 -26.87 -10.50 7.51
N THR A 198 -26.69 -9.18 7.65
CA THR A 198 -27.70 -8.14 7.37
C THR A 198 -27.42 -7.36 6.10
N LEU A 199 -26.15 -7.16 5.73
CA LEU A 199 -25.70 -6.24 4.69
C LEU A 199 -24.85 -6.96 3.62
N THR A 200 -25.14 -6.67 2.35
CA THR A 200 -24.31 -7.04 1.19
C THR A 200 -24.01 -5.80 0.36
N LEU A 201 -22.74 -5.59 0.04
CA LEU A 201 -22.27 -4.50 -0.81
C LEU A 201 -22.18 -4.99 -2.26
N LYS A 202 -22.97 -4.37 -3.14
CA LYS A 202 -23.02 -4.67 -4.59
C LYS A 202 -22.53 -3.48 -5.41
N GLY A 203 -22.33 -3.71 -6.71
CA GLY A 203 -21.89 -2.69 -7.66
C GLY A 203 -20.38 -2.46 -7.67
N ILE A 204 -19.59 -3.37 -7.10
CA ILE A 204 -18.12 -3.29 -7.18
C ILE A 204 -17.71 -3.62 -8.63
N PRO A 205 -17.04 -2.71 -9.35
CA PRO A 205 -16.61 -2.97 -10.72
C PRO A 205 -15.57 -4.10 -10.77
N ALA A 206 -15.53 -4.85 -11.87
CA ALA A 206 -14.59 -5.97 -12.04
C ALA A 206 -13.13 -5.51 -11.92
N GLU A 207 -12.81 -4.35 -12.49
CA GLU A 207 -11.50 -3.70 -12.47
C GLU A 207 -10.97 -3.47 -11.03
N ALA A 208 -11.85 -3.20 -10.05
CA ALA A 208 -11.42 -3.02 -8.66
C ALA A 208 -10.76 -4.28 -8.05
N TRP A 209 -11.01 -5.46 -8.63
CA TRP A 209 -10.40 -6.73 -8.24
C TRP A 209 -9.09 -7.04 -8.96
N GLU A 210 -8.72 -6.24 -9.97
CA GLU A 210 -7.50 -6.44 -10.77
C GLU A 210 -6.27 -5.86 -10.09
N TYR A 211 -6.44 -4.81 -9.27
CA TYR A 211 -5.35 -4.25 -8.49
C TYR A 211 -4.89 -5.24 -7.40
N LYS A 212 -3.80 -5.94 -7.69
CA LYS A 212 -3.22 -7.00 -6.86
C LYS A 212 -1.98 -6.55 -6.10
N LEU A 213 -1.95 -6.92 -4.82
CA LEU A 213 -0.81 -6.78 -3.92
C LEU A 213 -0.40 -8.18 -3.46
N GLY A 214 0.58 -8.75 -4.17
CA GLY A 214 0.91 -10.17 -4.11
C GLY A 214 -0.13 -11.00 -4.85
N ASN A 215 -0.64 -12.03 -4.20
CA ASN A 215 -1.60 -12.96 -4.81
C ASN A 215 -3.07 -12.58 -4.57
N ARG A 216 -3.33 -11.43 -3.91
CA ARG A 216 -4.66 -10.97 -3.51
C ARG A 216 -4.92 -9.58 -4.06
N SER A 217 -6.16 -9.30 -4.44
CA SER A 217 -6.58 -7.93 -4.70
C SER A 217 -6.58 -7.09 -3.42
N ALA A 218 -6.57 -5.77 -3.55
CA ALA A 218 -6.76 -4.86 -2.41
C ALA A 218 -8.03 -5.18 -1.60
N LEU A 219 -9.14 -5.51 -2.29
CA LEU A 219 -10.39 -5.90 -1.66
C LEU A 219 -10.32 -7.29 -0.99
N ASP A 220 -9.60 -8.25 -1.58
CA ASP A 220 -9.36 -9.56 -0.95
C ASP A 220 -8.54 -9.43 0.34
N TRP A 221 -7.65 -8.43 0.44
CA TRP A 221 -6.96 -8.10 1.68
C TRP A 221 -7.93 -7.61 2.75
N LEU A 222 -8.86 -6.72 2.42
CA LEU A 222 -9.87 -6.26 3.38
C LEU A 222 -10.72 -7.44 3.89
N ILE A 223 -11.18 -8.31 3.00
CA ILE A 223 -11.96 -9.52 3.35
C ILE A 223 -11.19 -10.46 4.28
N ASP A 224 -9.89 -10.64 4.07
CA ASP A 224 -9.08 -11.52 4.89
C ASP A 224 -8.72 -10.93 6.27
N GLN A 225 -8.46 -9.61 6.32
CA GLN A 225 -7.94 -8.93 7.49
C GLN A 225 -9.01 -8.41 8.43
N TYR A 226 -10.10 -7.85 7.89
CA TYR A 226 -11.22 -7.33 8.68
C TYR A 226 -12.18 -8.47 9.00
N ARG A 227 -11.80 -9.27 10.00
CA ARG A 227 -12.64 -10.32 10.58
C ARG A 227 -12.23 -10.62 12.01
N VAL A 228 -13.20 -11.00 12.83
CA VAL A 228 -12.95 -11.43 14.21
C VAL A 228 -12.17 -12.75 14.17
N LYS A 229 -11.03 -12.77 14.84
CA LYS A 229 -10.13 -13.93 14.94
C LYS A 229 -9.61 -14.05 16.37
N THR A 230 -9.76 -15.23 16.98
CA THR A 230 -9.15 -15.55 18.28
C THR A 230 -7.90 -16.39 18.06
N HIS A 231 -6.77 -15.95 18.59
CA HIS A 231 -5.53 -16.71 18.51
C HIS A 231 -5.60 -17.93 19.44
N LYS A 232 -5.48 -19.14 18.87
CA LYS A 232 -5.73 -20.40 19.59
C LYS A 232 -4.88 -20.59 20.85
N ARG A 233 -3.61 -20.18 20.82
CA ARG A 233 -2.67 -20.42 21.93
C ARG A 233 -2.75 -19.36 23.03
N SER A 234 -2.93 -18.09 22.68
CA SER A 234 -2.93 -16.99 23.65
C SER A 234 -4.33 -16.57 24.10
N GLY A 235 -5.38 -17.00 23.39
CA GLY A 235 -6.75 -16.57 23.66
C GLY A 235 -7.05 -15.11 23.26
N ILE A 236 -6.06 -14.37 22.75
CA ILE A 236 -6.22 -12.96 22.38
C ILE A 236 -7.16 -12.87 21.17
N VAL A 237 -8.18 -12.01 21.31
CA VAL A 237 -9.16 -11.72 20.26
C VAL A 237 -8.68 -10.50 19.47
N SER A 238 -8.54 -10.67 18.16
CA SER A 238 -8.39 -9.58 17.20
C SER A 238 -9.77 -9.26 16.64
N ASP A 239 -10.36 -8.16 17.08
CA ASP A 239 -11.65 -7.65 16.60
C ASP A 239 -11.41 -6.34 15.82
N PRO A 240 -11.63 -6.30 14.49
CA PRO A 240 -11.41 -5.09 13.71
C PRO A 240 -12.41 -3.96 14.03
N ASN A 241 -13.55 -4.28 14.65
CA ASN A 241 -14.59 -3.30 14.96
C ASN A 241 -14.17 -2.35 16.11
N THR A 242 -13.06 -2.63 16.79
CA THR A 242 -12.53 -1.78 17.87
C THR A 242 -11.46 -0.80 17.40
N TYR A 243 -11.17 -0.76 16.09
CA TYR A 243 -10.13 0.12 15.54
C TYR A 243 -10.60 1.59 15.43
N SER A 244 -11.89 1.80 15.16
CA SER A 244 -12.50 3.11 15.01
C SER A 244 -13.79 3.18 15.82
N ASP A 245 -14.08 4.36 16.39
CA ASP A 245 -15.35 4.63 17.06
C ASP A 245 -16.50 4.81 16.06
N ASP A 246 -16.21 5.07 14.78
CA ASP A 246 -17.21 5.11 13.72
C ASP A 246 -17.57 3.68 13.30
N PRO A 247 -18.82 3.22 13.56
CA PRO A 247 -19.24 1.87 13.16
C PRO A 247 -19.19 1.67 11.65
N ARG A 248 -19.28 2.74 10.85
CA ARG A 248 -19.27 2.65 9.38
C ARG A 248 -17.87 2.55 8.79
N TYR A 249 -16.83 2.74 9.60
CA TYR A 249 -15.43 2.80 9.14
C TYR A 249 -15.08 1.68 8.16
N ILE A 250 -15.41 0.43 8.47
CA ILE A 250 -15.01 -0.71 7.62
C ILE A 250 -15.81 -0.75 6.31
N VAL A 251 -17.10 -0.36 6.32
CA VAL A 251 -17.89 -0.28 5.07
C VAL A 251 -17.35 0.85 4.19
N GLU A 252 -17.13 2.03 4.76
CA GLU A 252 -16.59 3.16 4.01
C GLU A 252 -15.18 2.86 3.50
N LEU A 253 -14.36 2.13 4.26
CA LEU A 253 -13.05 1.69 3.80
C LEU A 253 -13.15 0.79 2.57
N ILE A 254 -14.14 -0.10 2.48
CA ILE A 254 -14.37 -0.92 1.28
C ILE A 254 -14.73 -0.03 0.08
N GLU A 255 -15.55 1.00 0.28
CA GLU A 255 -15.91 1.97 -0.77
C GLU A 255 -14.70 2.77 -1.24
N ARG A 256 -13.84 3.21 -0.31
CA ARG A 256 -12.59 3.94 -0.61
C ARG A 256 -11.58 3.05 -1.33
N VAL A 257 -11.36 1.84 -0.84
CA VAL A 257 -10.46 0.88 -1.50
C VAL A 257 -11.00 0.42 -2.86
N THR A 258 -12.33 0.41 -3.05
CA THR A 258 -12.92 0.17 -4.38
C THR A 258 -12.57 1.31 -5.35
N HIS A 259 -12.75 2.57 -4.93
CA HIS A 259 -12.37 3.73 -5.75
C HIS A 259 -10.86 3.71 -6.05
N LEU A 260 -10.05 3.53 -5.01
CA LEU A 260 -8.61 3.42 -5.11
C LEU A 260 -8.19 2.37 -6.12
N SER A 261 -8.72 1.14 -6.03
CA SER A 261 -8.32 0.08 -6.97
C SER A 261 -8.62 0.45 -8.43
N VAL A 262 -9.75 1.10 -8.71
CA VAL A 262 -10.11 1.52 -10.07
C VAL A 262 -9.16 2.62 -10.56
N GLU A 263 -8.94 3.67 -9.76
CA GLU A 263 -8.05 4.76 -10.17
C GLU A 263 -6.59 4.31 -10.28
N THR A 264 -6.14 3.39 -9.41
CA THR A 264 -4.83 2.75 -9.52
C THR A 264 -4.69 2.03 -10.86
N MET A 265 -5.68 1.22 -11.27
CA MET A 265 -5.61 0.50 -12.55
C MET A 265 -5.62 1.45 -13.74
N LYS A 266 -6.43 2.51 -13.71
CA LYS A 266 -6.42 3.58 -14.71
C LYS A 266 -5.05 4.25 -14.85
N LEU A 267 -4.39 4.56 -13.74
CA LEU A 267 -3.03 5.14 -13.72
C LEU A 267 -1.98 4.13 -14.22
N VAL A 268 -2.08 2.86 -13.82
CA VAL A 268 -1.20 1.79 -14.30
C VAL A 268 -1.33 1.58 -15.82
N ASN A 269 -2.54 1.64 -16.36
CA ASN A 269 -2.79 1.53 -17.80
C ASN A 269 -2.22 2.74 -18.56
N GLN A 270 -2.18 3.93 -17.96
CA GLN A 270 -1.52 5.09 -18.56
C GLN A 270 0.00 4.88 -18.69
N LEU A 271 0.63 4.27 -17.67
CA LEU A 271 2.07 3.96 -17.72
C LEU A 271 2.42 3.04 -18.88
N GLU A 272 1.55 2.09 -19.24
CA GLU A 272 1.81 1.12 -20.30
C GLU A 272 2.08 1.77 -21.67
N SER A 273 1.57 2.99 -21.89
CA SER A 273 1.80 3.74 -23.13
C SER A 273 3.16 4.47 -23.17
N ILE A 274 3.90 4.51 -22.06
CA ILE A 274 5.18 5.21 -21.94
C ILE A 274 6.32 4.24 -22.21
N THR A 275 7.20 4.56 -23.15
CA THR A 275 8.38 3.74 -23.46
C THR A 275 9.53 4.00 -22.49
N TRP A 276 10.39 2.99 -22.28
CA TRP A 276 11.55 3.02 -21.40
C TRP A 276 12.58 1.94 -21.78
#